data_AF-A0A3D3AD03-F1
#
_entry.id   AF-A0A3D3AD03-F1
#
_cell.length_a   1.000
_cell.length_b   1.000
_cell.length_c   1.000
_cell.angle_alpha   90.00
_cell.angle_beta   90.00
_cell.angle_gamma   90.00
#
_symmetry.space_group_name_H-M   'P 1'
#
loop_
_entity.id
_entity.type
_entity.pdbx_description
1 polymer ?
#
loop_
_entity_poly.entity_id
_entity_poly.type
_entity_poly.pdbx_seq_one_letter_code
_entity_poly.pdbx_strand_id
1 'polypeptide(L)'
;LSILKAPYTAIISMVVGITNMIPYFGPFIGMVFGVIIVIFSSPIMALWVFIFLFLLQQFDGWYLGPKILGDMVGLNPVWIILAVILGGGLFGVAGMFLGVPVIAIIKIWIDRCIDKKLNKNKNDKSCEAIK
;
A
#
# COMPACT_ATOMS: atom_id res chain seq x y z
N LEU A 1 18.05 4.42 -8.70
CA LEU A 1 18.35 5.33 -9.82
C LEU A 1 19.84 5.57 -10.04
N SER A 2 20.68 5.69 -8.99
CA SER A 2 22.14 5.87 -9.17
C SER A 2 22.82 4.75 -9.95
N ILE A 3 22.35 3.51 -9.79
CA ILE A 3 22.83 2.34 -10.56
C ILE A 3 22.58 2.51 -12.06
N LEU A 4 21.48 3.17 -12.43
CA LEU A 4 21.13 3.46 -13.81
C LEU A 4 21.85 4.70 -14.37
N LYS A 5 22.61 5.44 -13.54
CA LYS A 5 23.22 6.74 -13.92
C LYS A 5 22.20 7.73 -14.52
N ALA A 6 20.97 7.71 -14.03
CA ALA A 6 19.91 8.60 -14.51
C ALA A 6 20.19 10.07 -14.10
N PRO A 7 19.90 11.05 -14.97
CA PRO A 7 20.00 12.45 -14.62
C PRO A 7 19.03 12.79 -13.48
N TYR A 8 19.37 13.79 -12.66
CA TYR A 8 18.51 14.27 -11.55
C TYR A 8 18.14 13.21 -10.49
N THR A 9 18.96 12.15 -10.35
CA THR A 9 18.73 11.03 -9.43
C THR A 9 18.39 11.48 -8.00
N ALA A 10 19.10 12.48 -7.46
CA ALA A 10 18.87 12.95 -6.08
C ALA A 10 17.46 13.53 -5.90
N ILE A 11 17.04 14.40 -6.82
CA ILE A 11 15.71 15.05 -6.78
C ILE A 11 14.61 14.01 -6.93
N ILE A 12 14.74 13.12 -7.92
CA ILE A 12 13.75 12.07 -8.17
C ILE A 12 13.63 11.14 -6.97
N SER A 13 14.75 10.72 -6.38
CA SER A 13 14.73 9.80 -5.23
C SER A 13 14.13 10.45 -3.99
N MET A 14 14.35 11.76 -3.79
CA MET A 14 13.70 12.52 -2.71
C MET A 14 12.19 12.62 -2.91
N VAL A 15 11.73 12.97 -4.12
CA VAL A 15 10.30 13.05 -4.45
C VAL A 15 9.64 11.69 -4.23
N VAL A 16 10.22 10.62 -4.80
CA VAL A 16 9.70 9.25 -4.64
C VAL A 16 9.67 8.84 -3.17
N GLY A 17 10.72 9.17 -2.40
CA GLY A 17 10.78 8.86 -0.97
C GLY A 17 9.66 9.54 -0.17
N ILE A 18 9.39 10.82 -0.44
CA ILE A 18 8.31 11.57 0.22
C ILE A 18 6.95 11.05 -0.22
N THR A 19 6.73 10.86 -1.53
CA THR A 19 5.43 10.43 -2.03
C THR A 19 5.10 9.03 -1.53
N ASN A 20 6.07 8.12 -1.44
CA ASN A 20 5.90 6.75 -0.94
C ASN A 20 5.36 6.65 0.50
N MET A 21 5.31 7.75 1.27
CA MET A 21 4.56 7.76 2.52
C MET A 21 3.07 7.50 2.31
N ILE A 22 2.50 7.86 1.16
CA ILE A 22 1.09 7.61 0.85
C ILE A 22 0.94 6.24 0.19
N PRO A 23 0.26 5.26 0.83
CA PRO A 23 0.12 3.92 0.26
C PRO A 23 -0.61 3.95 -1.10
N TYR A 24 -0.14 3.13 -2.05
CA TYR A 24 -0.60 3.01 -3.44
C TYR A 24 -0.47 4.27 -4.32
N PHE A 25 -0.91 5.43 -3.85
CA PHE A 25 -0.82 6.69 -4.60
C PHE A 25 0.60 7.22 -4.67
N GLY A 26 1.34 7.13 -3.56
CA GLY A 26 2.70 7.61 -3.42
C GLY A 26 3.67 7.06 -4.46
N PRO A 27 3.77 5.73 -4.58
CA PRO A 27 4.65 5.12 -5.58
C PRO A 27 4.22 5.37 -7.01
N PHE A 28 2.91 5.46 -7.28
CA PHE A 28 2.39 5.82 -8.59
C PHE A 28 2.77 7.26 -8.98
N ILE A 29 2.53 8.22 -8.08
CA ILE A 29 2.87 9.64 -8.27
C ILE A 29 4.39 9.78 -8.44
N GLY A 30 5.18 9.17 -7.55
CA GLY A 30 6.64 9.20 -7.60
C GLY A 30 7.20 8.64 -8.91
N MET A 31 6.63 7.55 -9.41
CA MET A 31 7.01 6.97 -10.71
C MET A 31 6.72 7.93 -11.86
N VAL A 32 5.50 8.46 -11.93
CA VAL A 32 5.08 9.38 -13.00
C VAL A 32 5.97 10.64 -13.00
N PHE A 33 6.16 11.27 -11.84
CA PHE A 33 7.03 12.44 -11.71
C PHE A 33 8.48 12.13 -12.09
N GLY A 34 9.01 10.99 -11.63
CA GLY A 34 10.38 10.59 -11.94
C GLY A 34 10.61 10.40 -13.45
N VAL A 35 9.66 9.77 -14.14
CA VAL A 35 9.74 9.55 -15.59
C VAL A 35 9.61 10.85 -16.37
N ILE A 36 8.69 11.73 -15.98
CA ILE A 36 8.52 13.05 -16.60
C ILE A 36 9.81 13.88 -16.50
N ILE A 37 10.49 13.88 -15.35
CA ILE A 37 11.74 14.64 -15.21
C ILE A 37 12.82 14.11 -16.15
N VAL A 38 12.94 12.79 -16.29
CA VAL A 38 13.99 12.17 -17.11
C VAL A 38 13.69 12.29 -18.61
N ILE A 39 12.42 12.31 -19.02
CA ILE A 39 12.04 12.35 -20.44
C ILE A 39 12.53 13.61 -21.15
N PHE A 40 12.59 14.74 -20.44
CA PHE A 40 13.11 16.01 -20.96
C PHE A 40 14.62 15.99 -21.19
N SER A 41 15.35 15.09 -20.52
CA SER A 41 16.80 14.95 -20.69
C SER A 41 17.14 13.89 -21.73
N SER A 42 16.51 12.71 -21.65
CA SER A 42 16.71 11.63 -22.61
C SER A 42 15.50 10.69 -22.63
N PRO A 43 14.76 10.60 -23.74
CA PRO A 43 13.62 9.70 -23.88
C PRO A 43 13.99 8.22 -23.72
N ILE A 44 15.16 7.80 -24.24
CA ILE A 44 15.67 6.43 -24.05
C ILE A 44 15.89 6.15 -22.56
N MET A 45 16.49 7.09 -21.84
CA MET A 45 16.76 6.92 -20.42
C MET A 45 15.48 6.89 -19.59
N ALA A 46 14.48 7.70 -19.96
CA ALA A 46 13.19 7.72 -19.30
C ALA A 46 12.46 6.38 -19.42
N LEU A 47 12.59 5.70 -20.56
CA LEU A 47 12.04 4.36 -20.76
C LEU A 47 12.70 3.33 -19.83
N TRP A 48 14.02 3.39 -19.67
CA TRP A 48 14.73 2.54 -18.70
C TRP A 48 14.33 2.82 -17.26
N VAL A 49 14.18 4.10 -16.89
CA VAL A 49 13.73 4.51 -15.55
C VAL A 49 12.29 4.05 -15.30
N PHE A 50 11.41 4.18 -16.29
CA PHE A 50 10.03 3.70 -16.21
C PHE A 50 9.98 2.20 -15.97
N ILE A 51 10.67 1.39 -16.80
CA ILE A 51 10.72 -0.06 -16.64
C ILE A 51 11.27 -0.44 -15.27
N PHE A 52 12.36 0.18 -14.85
CA PHE A 52 12.96 -0.08 -13.54
C PHE A 52 12.01 0.23 -12.39
N LEU A 53 11.40 1.42 -12.39
CA LEU A 53 10.45 1.81 -11.34
C LEU A 53 9.20 0.95 -11.38
N PHE A 54 8.70 0.59 -12.55
CA PHE A 54 7.55 -0.31 -12.70
C PHE A 54 7.84 -1.69 -12.09
N LEU A 55 8.98 -2.31 -12.43
CA LEU A 55 9.38 -3.59 -11.86
C LEU A 55 9.60 -3.51 -10.35
N LEU A 56 10.20 -2.41 -9.87
CA LEU A 56 10.37 -2.15 -8.45
C LEU A 56 9.01 -2.07 -7.74
N GLN A 57 8.03 -1.39 -8.34
CA GLN A 57 6.67 -1.33 -7.78
C GLN A 57 5.94 -2.66 -7.80
N GLN A 58 6.15 -3.51 -8.81
CA GLN A 58 5.59 -4.86 -8.81
C GLN A 58 6.21 -5.72 -7.69
N PHE A 59 7.53 -5.61 -7.49
CA PHE A 59 8.20 -6.28 -6.39
C PHE A 59 7.71 -5.79 -5.03
N ASP A 60 7.53 -4.46 -4.88
CA ASP A 60 7.00 -3.87 -3.66
C ASP A 60 5.58 -4.40 -3.36
N GLY A 61 4.72 -4.47 -4.38
CA GLY A 61 3.34 -4.96 -4.24
C GLY A 61 3.24 -6.46 -3.98
N TRP A 62 4.02 -7.29 -4.68
CA TRP A 62 3.92 -8.76 -4.61
C TRP A 62 4.75 -9.38 -3.50
N TYR A 63 5.93 -8.83 -3.19
CA TYR A 63 6.85 -9.43 -2.22
C TYR A 63 6.93 -8.63 -0.91
N LEU A 64 7.15 -7.31 -0.98
CA LEU A 64 7.21 -6.49 0.25
C LEU A 64 5.83 -6.38 0.91
N GLY A 65 4.77 -6.22 0.12
CA GLY A 65 3.39 -6.10 0.61
C GLY A 65 3.04 -7.22 1.60
N PRO A 66 3.05 -8.50 1.19
CA PRO A 66 2.78 -9.62 2.09
C PRO A 66 3.80 -9.78 3.22
N LYS A 67 5.05 -9.36 3.04
CA LYS A 67 6.09 -9.52 4.06
C LYS A 67 6.06 -8.46 5.16
N ILE A 68 5.67 -7.23 4.82
CA ILE A 68 5.61 -6.08 5.73
C ILE A 68 4.23 -5.93 6.35
N LEU A 69 3.17 -6.03 5.54
CA LEU A 69 1.80 -5.98 6.04
C LEU A 69 1.33 -7.35 6.53
N GLY A 70 1.96 -8.44 6.09
CA GLY A 70 1.55 -9.79 6.48
C GLY A 70 0.21 -10.21 5.87
N ASP A 71 -0.01 -11.52 5.86
CA ASP A 71 -1.36 -12.11 5.90
C ASP A 71 -2.12 -11.71 7.19
N MET A 72 -1.45 -11.05 8.14
CA MET A 72 -1.92 -10.81 9.51
C MET A 72 -3.04 -9.77 9.62
N VAL A 73 -3.15 -8.82 8.69
CA VAL A 73 -4.26 -7.85 8.72
C VAL A 73 -5.40 -8.25 7.78
N GLY A 74 -5.14 -9.13 6.81
CA GLY A 74 -6.11 -9.54 5.79
C GLY A 74 -6.79 -8.37 5.07
N LEU A 75 -6.14 -7.20 5.03
CA LEU A 75 -6.67 -6.01 4.37
C LEU A 75 -6.48 -6.17 2.87
N ASN A 76 -7.59 -6.38 2.16
CA ASN A 76 -7.60 -6.28 0.71
C ASN A 76 -7.19 -4.84 0.30
N PRO A 77 -6.42 -4.65 -0.79
CA PRO A 77 -6.13 -3.34 -1.39
C PRO A 77 -7.30 -2.35 -1.40
N VAL A 78 -8.54 -2.83 -1.59
CA VAL A 78 -9.77 -2.01 -1.53
C VAL A 78 -9.88 -1.23 -0.21
N TRP A 79 -9.64 -1.86 0.93
CA TRP A 79 -9.72 -1.21 2.25
C TRP A 79 -8.65 -0.13 2.42
N ILE A 80 -7.47 -0.36 1.87
CA ILE A 80 -6.36 0.59 1.94
C ILE A 80 -6.67 1.82 1.08
N ILE A 81 -7.20 1.62 -0.13
CA ILE A 81 -7.63 2.72 -1.01
C ILE A 81 -8.76 3.52 -0.34
N LEU A 82 -9.75 2.85 0.24
CA LEU A 82 -10.83 3.51 0.99
C LEU A 82 -10.28 4.34 2.16
N ALA A 83 -9.32 3.78 2.90
CA ALA A 83 -8.67 4.46 4.00
C ALA A 83 -7.93 5.72 3.56
N VAL A 84 -7.22 5.66 2.44
CA VAL A 84 -6.51 6.80 1.86
C VAL A 84 -7.49 7.87 1.39
N ILE A 85 -8.59 7.51 0.73
CA ILE A 85 -9.60 8.47 0.25
C ILE A 85 -10.30 9.15 1.43
N LEU A 86 -10.77 8.37 2.40
CA LEU A 86 -11.48 8.90 3.58
C LEU A 86 -10.53 9.72 4.47
N GLY A 87 -9.35 9.17 4.78
CA GLY A 87 -8.34 9.87 5.59
C GLY A 87 -7.85 11.13 4.89
N GLY A 88 -7.63 11.06 3.57
CA GLY A 88 -7.29 12.20 2.73
C GLY A 88 -8.34 13.30 2.73
N GLY A 89 -9.63 12.94 2.68
CA GLY A 89 -10.72 13.90 2.76
C GLY A 89 -10.84 14.59 4.12
N LEU A 90 -10.45 13.93 5.21
CA LEU A 90 -10.59 14.46 6.58
C LEU A 90 -9.39 15.28 7.04
N PHE A 91 -8.17 14.78 6.84
CA PHE A 91 -6.93 15.37 7.38
C PHE A 91 -5.84 15.57 6.31
N GLY A 92 -6.21 15.52 5.02
CA GLY A 92 -5.26 15.68 3.92
C GLY A 92 -4.18 14.59 3.91
N VAL A 93 -2.95 14.97 3.57
CA VAL A 93 -1.81 14.04 3.43
C VAL A 93 -1.55 13.23 4.71
N ALA A 94 -1.64 13.87 5.89
CA ALA A 94 -1.47 13.19 7.16
C ALA A 94 -2.55 12.11 7.37
N GLY A 95 -3.79 12.39 6.98
CA GLY A 95 -4.89 11.44 7.02
C GLY A 95 -4.74 10.29 6.03
N MET A 96 -4.09 10.50 4.87
CA MET A 96 -3.80 9.41 3.94
C MET A 96 -2.81 8.39 4.54
N PHE A 97 -1.80 8.87 5.27
CA PHE A 97 -0.83 8.01 5.94
C PHE A 97 -1.44 7.30 7.16
N LEU A 98 -2.14 8.05 8.01
CA LEU A 98 -2.73 7.52 9.26
C LEU A 98 -4.04 6.74 9.04
N GLY A 99 -4.75 6.96 7.95
CA GLY A 99 -6.02 6.29 7.67
C GLY A 99 -5.84 4.78 7.54
N VAL A 100 -4.77 4.33 6.89
CA VAL A 100 -4.47 2.92 6.67
C VAL A 100 -4.29 2.14 7.98
N PRO A 101 -3.41 2.54 8.93
CA PRO A 101 -3.29 1.86 10.21
C PRO A 101 -4.57 1.96 11.07
N VAL A 102 -5.34 3.05 10.97
CA VAL A 102 -6.62 3.16 11.70
C VAL A 102 -7.62 2.12 11.19
N ILE A 103 -7.80 1.98 9.87
CA ILE A 103 -8.69 0.96 9.29
C ILE A 103 -8.19 -0.46 9.56
N ALA A 104 -6.87 -0.68 9.57
CA ALA A 104 -6.29 -1.95 9.98
C ALA A 104 -6.75 -2.36 11.39
N ILE A 105 -6.65 -1.46 12.36
CA ILE A 105 -7.05 -1.72 13.74
C ILE A 105 -8.55 -2.01 13.82
N ILE A 106 -9.39 -1.21 13.14
CA ILE A 106 -10.84 -1.41 13.10
C ILE A 106 -11.20 -2.79 12.53
N LYS A 107 -10.58 -3.17 11.41
CA LYS A 107 -10.82 -4.46 10.78
C LYS A 107 -10.45 -5.62 11.71
N ILE A 108 -9.28 -5.56 12.36
CA ILE A 108 -8.85 -6.60 13.31
C ILE A 108 -9.86 -6.76 14.46
N TRP A 109 -10.41 -5.65 14.96
CA TRP A 109 -11.43 -5.70 16.00
C TRP A 109 -12.73 -6.35 15.53
N ILE A 110 -13.20 -6.00 14.33
CA ILE A 110 -14.40 -6.59 13.73
C ILE A 110 -14.21 -8.09 13.51
N ASP A 111 -13.09 -8.49 12.92
CA ASP A 111 -12.77 -9.90 12.64
C ASP A 111 -12.76 -10.72 13.95
N ARG A 112 -12.12 -10.21 15.02
CA ARG A 112 -12.14 -10.86 16.34
C ARG A 112 -13.54 -11.00 16.95
N CYS A 113 -14.39 -10.00 16.77
CA CYS A 113 -15.77 -10.05 17.25
C CYS A 113 -16.62 -11.07 16.48
N ILE A 114 -16.42 -11.16 15.16
CA ILE A 114 -17.12 -12.12 14.30
C ILE A 114 -16.66 -13.54 14.64
N ASP A 115 -15.36 -13.78 14.76
CA ASP A 115 -14.81 -15.10 15.09
C ASP A 115 -15.32 -15.63 16.43
N LYS A 116 -15.45 -14.76 17.44
CA LYS A 116 -16.07 -15.11 18.72
C LYS A 116 -17.52 -15.58 18.57
N LYS A 117 -18.32 -14.90 17.73
CA LYS A 117 -19.73 -15.27 17.50
C LYS A 117 -19.87 -16.55 16.69
N LEU A 118 -19.03 -16.74 15.67
CA LEU A 118 -19.05 -17.95 14.84
C LEU A 118 -18.66 -19.18 15.64
N ASN A 119 -17.60 -19.10 16.46
CA ASN A 119 -17.16 -20.22 17.29
C ASN A 119 -18.16 -20.55 18.42
N LYS A 120 -18.82 -19.55 19.00
CA LYS A 120 -19.89 -19.78 20.00
C LYS A 120 -21.05 -20.59 19.39
N ASN A 121 -21.53 -20.18 18.22
CA ASN A 121 -22.65 -20.85 17.55
C ASN A 121 -22.31 -22.29 17.11
N LYS A 122 -21.04 -22.55 16.76
CA LYS A 122 -20.55 -23.90 16.44
C LYS A 122 -20.56 -24.82 17.68
N ASN A 123 -20.15 -24.31 18.83
CA ASN A 123 -20.16 -25.07 20.09
C ASN A 123 -21.59 -25.34 20.57
N ASP A 124 -22.49 -24.36 20.47
CA ASP A 124 -23.90 -24.51 20.87
C ASP A 124 -24.60 -25.61 20.04
N LYS A 125 -24.39 -25.65 18.72
CA LYS A 125 -24.91 -26.71 17.85
C LYS A 125 -24.31 -28.09 18.14
N SER A 126 -23.03 -28.16 18.53
CA SER A 126 -22.40 -29.43 18.88
C SER A 126 -22.97 -30.02 20.18
N CYS A 127 -23.41 -29.19 21.12
CA CYS A 127 -24.10 -29.65 22.33
C CYS A 127 -25.53 -30.12 22.08
N GLU A 128 -26.25 -29.51 21.13
CA GLU A 128 -27.57 -30.00 20.70
C GLU A 128 -27.49 -31.35 19.97
N ALA A 129 -26.47 -31.56 19.13
CA ALA A 129 -26.32 -32.81 18.37
C ALA A 129 -25.95 -34.04 19.22
N ILE A 130 -25.56 -33.86 20.49
CA ILE A 130 -25.19 -34.94 21.41
C ILE A 130 -26.36 -35.35 22.33
N LYS A 131 -27.42 -34.54 22.42
CA LYS A 131 -28.64 -34.84 23.18
C LYS A 131 -29.66 -35.59 22.32
#